data_AF-A0A351YYJ0-F1
#
_entry.id   AF-A0A351YYJ0-F1
#
_cell.length_a   1.000
_cell.length_b   1.000
_cell.length_c   1.000
_cell.angle_alpha   90.00
_cell.angle_beta   90.00
_cell.angle_gamma   90.00
#
_symmetry.space_group_name_H-M   'P 1'
#
loop_
_entity.id
_entity.type
_entity.pdbx_description
1 polymer ?
#
loop_
_entity_poly.entity_id
_entity_poly.type
_entity_poly.pdbx_seq_one_letter_code
_entity_poly.pdbx_strand_id
1 'polypeptide(L)' 'MMTNQEILSVALAQSAADSNCGPSDFLSDKNKVVISARRDDARKYLVLPFCCDLTSYGNNIVASVSGEIPNLADEVK' A
#
# COMPACT_ATOMS: atom_id res chain seq x y z
N MET A 1 6.71 5.80 -26.29
CA MET A 1 7.14 6.43 -25.03
C MET A 1 5.95 6.38 -24.10
N MET A 2 6.12 5.98 -22.84
CA MET A 2 5.00 5.94 -21.89
C MET A 2 4.55 7.37 -21.53
N THR A 3 3.25 7.56 -21.40
CA THR A 3 2.62 8.78 -20.91
C THR A 3 2.69 8.86 -19.38
N ASN A 4 2.49 10.05 -18.83
CA ASN A 4 2.45 10.23 -17.38
C ASN A 4 1.31 9.43 -16.74
N GLN A 5 0.16 9.30 -17.43
CA GLN A 5 -0.94 8.47 -16.96
C GLN A 5 -0.54 6.99 -16.89
N GLU A 6 0.16 6.48 -17.90
CA GLU A 6 0.63 5.09 -17.91
C GLU A 6 1.65 4.85 -16.79
N ILE A 7 2.63 5.75 -16.61
CA ILE A 7 3.61 5.67 -15.53
C ILE A 7 2.92 5.63 -14.17
N LEU A 8 1.96 6.53 -13.93
CA LEU A 8 1.21 6.57 -12.68
C LEU A 8 0.40 5.29 -12.47
N SER A 9 -0.27 4.78 -13.51
CA SER A 9 -1.07 3.55 -13.42
C SER A 9 -0.21 2.33 -13.05
N VAL A 10 0.99 2.22 -13.62
CA VAL A 10 1.94 1.14 -13.32
C VAL A 10 2.46 1.26 -11.90
N ALA A 11 2.81 2.48 -11.45
CA ALA A 11 3.26 2.72 -10.09
C ALA A 11 2.18 2.34 -9.05
N LEU A 12 0.94 2.79 -9.26
CA LEU A 12 -0.19 2.48 -8.39
C LEU A 12 -0.47 0.98 -8.33
N ALA A 13 -0.40 0.27 -9.47
CA ALA A 13 -0.57 -1.18 -9.52
C ALA A 13 0.50 -1.91 -8.71
N GLN A 14 1.77 -1.50 -8.83
CA GLN A 14 2.86 -2.12 -8.08
C GLN A 14 2.75 -1.83 -6.57
N SER A 15 2.47 -0.59 -6.17
CA SER A 15 2.27 -0.25 -4.76
C SER A 15 1.10 -0.99 -4.13
N ALA A 16 0.04 -1.25 -4.91
CA ALA A 16 -1.12 -2.02 -4.47
C ALA A 16 -0.76 -3.50 -4.23
N ALA A 17 0.02 -4.11 -5.12
CA ALA A 17 0.56 -5.45 -4.91
C ALA A 17 1.48 -5.50 -3.67
N ASP A 18 2.33 -4.49 -3.50
CA ASP A 18 3.26 -4.43 -2.37
C ASP A 18 2.57 -4.25 -1.01
N SER A 19 1.44 -3.54 -0.99
CA SER A 19 0.70 -3.20 0.24
C SER A 19 -0.45 -4.17 0.53
N ASN A 20 -0.73 -5.12 -0.36
CA ASN A 20 -1.93 -5.97 -0.33
C ASN A 20 -3.25 -5.15 -0.32
N CYS A 21 -3.34 -4.19 -1.23
CA CYS A 21 -4.52 -3.31 -1.37
C CYS A 21 -4.91 -3.10 -2.85
N GLY A 22 -5.87 -2.22 -3.12
CA GLY A 22 -6.26 -1.83 -4.48
C GLY A 22 -5.61 -0.51 -4.93
N PRO A 23 -5.32 -0.30 -6.22
CA PRO A 23 -4.74 0.96 -6.72
C PRO A 23 -5.54 2.22 -6.35
N SER A 24 -6.88 2.10 -6.32
CA SER A 24 -7.79 3.19 -5.93
C SER A 24 -7.63 3.61 -4.47
N ASP A 25 -7.04 2.77 -3.61
CA ASP A 25 -6.82 3.11 -2.22
C ASP A 25 -5.80 4.25 -2.07
N PHE A 26 -4.89 4.43 -3.03
CA PHE A 26 -3.94 5.56 -3.07
C PHE A 26 -4.52 6.83 -3.71
N LEU A 27 -5.74 6.76 -4.25
CA LEU A 27 -6.46 7.88 -4.85
C LEU A 27 -7.61 8.38 -3.95
N SER A 28 -7.77 7.76 -2.78
CA SER A 28 -8.73 8.13 -1.76
C SER A 28 -8.29 9.42 -1.06
N ASP A 29 -9.27 10.19 -0.56
CA ASP A 29 -9.01 11.34 0.32
C ASP A 29 -8.86 10.94 1.80
N LYS A 30 -8.87 9.64 2.08
CA LYS A 30 -8.80 9.07 3.44
C LYS A 30 -7.63 8.11 3.56
N ASN A 31 -6.94 8.20 4.69
CA ASN A 31 -5.92 7.22 5.07
C ASN A 31 -6.56 5.82 5.17
N LYS A 32 -5.76 4.80 4.89
CA LYS A 32 -6.20 3.40 4.92
C LYS A 32 -5.17 2.53 5.62
N VAL A 33 -5.64 1.63 6.47
CA VAL A 33 -4.81 0.56 7.04
C VAL A 33 -5.19 -0.76 6.39
N VAL A 34 -4.19 -1.55 6.00
CA VAL A 34 -4.36 -2.85 5.36
C VAL A 34 -3.41 -3.86 6.01
N ILE A 35 -3.83 -5.13 6.06
CA ILE A 35 -2.97 -6.19 6.58
C ILE A 35 -1.97 -6.61 5.49
N SER A 36 -0.69 -6.55 5.84
CA SER A 36 0.40 -7.05 5.02
C SER A 36 0.22 -8.54 4.76
N ALA A 37 0.30 -8.92 3.49
CA ALA A 37 0.25 -10.31 3.06
C ALA A 37 1.21 -10.52 1.89
N ARG A 38 1.70 -11.75 1.76
CA ARG A 38 2.54 -12.13 0.63
C ARG A 38 1.73 -12.11 -0.65
N ARG A 39 2.28 -11.48 -1.69
CA ARG A 39 1.80 -11.60 -3.07
C ARG A 39 2.95 -11.95 -4.01
N ASP A 40 2.65 -12.71 -5.05
CA ASP A 40 3.66 -13.18 -6.02
C ASP A 40 4.25 -12.03 -6.85
N ASP A 41 3.48 -10.94 -6.99
CA ASP A 41 3.83 -9.72 -7.70
C ASP A 41 4.42 -8.62 -6.79
N ALA A 42 4.59 -8.88 -5.48
CA ALA A 42 5.16 -7.92 -4.55
C ALA A 42 6.70 -7.84 -4.60
N ARG A 43 7.27 -6.78 -4.03
CA ARG A 43 8.72 -6.56 -3.82
C ARG A 43 9.42 -7.81 -3.29
N LYS A 44 10.29 -8.40 -4.12
CA LYS A 44 11.04 -9.63 -3.79
C LYS A 44 12.05 -9.50 -2.66
N TYR A 45 12.51 -8.27 -2.38
CA TYR A 45 13.61 -8.01 -1.44
C TYR A 45 13.12 -7.72 -0.02
N LEU A 46 11.81 -7.55 0.19
CA LEU A 46 11.27 -7.36 1.53
C LEU A 46 11.09 -8.73 2.20
N VAL A 47 11.85 -8.95 3.27
CA VAL A 47 11.72 -10.16 4.09
C VAL A 47 10.53 -9.97 5.02
N LEU A 48 9.48 -10.77 4.79
CA LEU A 48 8.31 -10.81 5.65
C LEU A 48 8.60 -11.60 6.93
N PRO A 49 7.99 -11.23 8.07
CA PRO A 49 7.06 -10.12 8.24
C PRO A 49 7.77 -8.77 8.47
N PHE A 50 7.28 -7.71 7.83
CA PHE A 50 7.61 -6.33 8.21
C PHE A 50 6.54 -5.79 9.18
N CYS A 51 6.91 -4.92 10.11
CA CYS A 51 5.97 -4.36 11.08
C CYS A 51 4.98 -3.39 10.43
N CYS A 52 5.47 -2.47 9.60
CA CYS A 52 4.67 -1.46 8.91
C CYS A 52 5.41 -0.93 7.67
N ASP A 53 4.70 -0.74 6.57
CA ASP A 53 5.14 -0.04 5.36
C ASP A 53 4.12 1.04 5.00
N LEU A 54 4.60 2.27 4.78
CA LEU A 54 3.77 3.44 4.50
C LEU A 54 4.03 3.91 3.07
N THR A 55 2.97 3.96 2.26
CA THR A 55 3.04 4.46 0.89
C THR A 55 2.04 5.59 0.68
N SER A 56 2.47 6.66 0.01
CA SER A 56 1.64 7.83 -0.32
C SER A 56 1.96 8.36 -1.71
N TYR A 57 0.91 8.85 -2.38
CA TYR A 57 0.97 9.57 -3.65
C TYR A 57 0.53 11.03 -3.50
N GLY A 58 0.38 11.53 -2.27
CA GLY A 58 0.04 12.92 -1.94
C GLY A 58 -1.34 13.12 -1.32
N ASN A 59 -2.36 12.37 -1.73
CA ASN A 59 -3.73 12.55 -1.23
C ASN A 59 -3.96 11.87 0.13
N ASN A 60 -3.42 10.67 0.31
CA ASN A 60 -3.57 9.89 1.53
C ASN A 60 -2.36 9.00 1.80
N ILE A 61 -2.40 8.29 2.93
CA ILE A 61 -1.43 7.26 3.31
C ILE A 61 -2.14 5.90 3.33
N VAL A 62 -1.54 4.91 2.69
CA VAL A 62 -1.86 3.50 2.91
C VAL A 62 -0.77 2.90 3.81
N ALA A 63 -1.18 2.42 4.97
CA ALA A 63 -0.33 1.72 5.92
C ALA A 63 -0.57 0.21 5.81
N SER A 64 0.43 -0.53 5.29
CA SER A 64 0.44 -1.98 5.29
C SER A 64 1.10 -2.47 6.57
N VAL A 65 0.36 -3.12 7.47
CA VAL A 65 0.82 -3.49 8.81
C VAL A 65 0.80 -5.00 9.03
N SER A 66 1.67 -5.53 9.90
CA SER A 66 1.58 -6.94 10.28
C SER A 66 0.26 -7.21 11.02
N GLY A 67 -0.25 -8.45 10.92
CA GLY A 67 -1.46 -8.86 11.63
C GLY A 67 -1.38 -8.78 13.15
N GLU A 68 -0.18 -8.61 13.71
CA GLU A 68 0.07 -8.43 15.15
C GLU A 68 -0.09 -6.97 15.61
N ILE A 69 -0.30 -6.02 14.68
CA ILE A 69 -0.57 -4.60 14.98
C ILE A 69 -2.00 -4.22 14.54
N PRO A 70 -3.06 -4.90 15.02
CA PRO A 70 -4.42 -4.57 14.63
C PRO A 70 -4.90 -3.20 15.16
N ASN A 71 -4.34 -2.72 16.29
CA ASN A 71 -4.83 -1.51 16.96
C ASN A 71 -4.42 -0.19 16.28
N LEU A 72 -3.58 -0.19 15.24
CA LEU A 72 -3.23 1.05 14.52
C LEU A 72 -4.37 1.53 13.60
N ALA A 73 -5.25 0.63 13.17
CA ALA A 73 -6.38 0.95 12.29
C ALA A 73 -7.51 1.71 13.01
N ASP A 74 -7.64 1.55 14.33
CA ASP A 74 -8.76 2.08 15.12
C ASP A 74 -8.51 3.50 15.66
N GLU A 75 -7.27 4.02 15.61
CA GLU A 75 -6.90 5.33 16.15
C GLU A 75 -6.93 6.49 15.12
N VAL A 76 -7.16 6.22 13.83
CA VAL A 76 -7.25 7.25 12.78
C VAL A 76 -8.72 7.65 12.51
N LYS A 77 -9.46 7.97 13.57
CA LYS A 77 -10.80 8.59 13.46
C LYS A 77 -10.72 10.11 13.33
#